data_AF-A0A1Y1MY20-F1
#
_entry.id   AF-A0A1Y1MY20-F1
#
_cell.length_a   1.000
_cell.length_b   1.000
_cell.length_c   1.000
_cell.angle_alpha   90.00
_cell.angle_beta   90.00
_cell.angle_gamma   90.00
#
_symmetry.space_group_name_H-M   'P 1'
#
loop_
_entity.id
_entity.type
_entity.pdbx_description
1 polymer ?
#
loop_
_entity_poly.entity_id
_entity_poly.type
_entity_poly.pdbx_seq_one_letter_code
_entity_poly.pdbx_strand_id
1 'polypeptide(L)'
;AVVKIFTENKRLDNIYFDALVSVLECPICVNLMKPPIWQCLAGHSICHSCRWKIYDCPICHNTFGETRNYSLESLSAVFKFPCVNQPMGCDVVLSLQELKKHEAKCKAKR
;
A
#
# COMPACT_ATOMS: atom_id res chain seq x y z
N ALA A 1 7.09 1.79 -4.50
CA ALA A 1 6.57 0.75 -5.40
C ALA A 1 7.60 0.52 -6.48
N VAL A 2 8.19 -0.67 -6.64
CA VAL A 2 8.86 -1.01 -7.90
C VAL A 2 8.44 -2.42 -8.31
N VAL A 3 7.27 -2.49 -8.95
CA VAL A 3 6.89 -3.60 -9.83
C VAL A 3 7.22 -3.14 -11.23
N LYS A 4 7.85 -3.99 -12.04
CA LYS A 4 8.05 -3.69 -13.46
C LYS A 4 6.93 -4.36 -14.23
N ILE A 5 6.06 -3.56 -14.84
CA ILE A 5 5.12 -4.01 -15.85
C ILE A 5 5.85 -3.96 -17.18
N PHE A 6 5.73 -5.01 -17.98
CA PHE A 6 6.29 -5.06 -19.32
C PHE A 6 5.17 -5.32 -20.31
N THR A 7 4.92 -4.35 -21.18
CA THR A 7 4.03 -4.46 -22.33
C THR A 7 4.83 -4.21 -23.61
N GLU A 8 4.23 -4.48 -24.76
CA GLU A 8 4.83 -4.18 -26.07
C GLU A 8 5.06 -2.67 -26.27
N ASN A 9 4.42 -1.82 -25.46
CA ASN A 9 4.55 -0.37 -25.52
C ASN A 9 4.98 0.23 -24.18
N LYS A 10 6.25 0.63 -24.08
CA LYS A 10 6.85 1.21 -22.87
C LYS A 10 6.09 2.40 -22.25
N ARG A 11 5.32 3.16 -23.05
CA ARG A 11 4.48 4.24 -22.50
C ARG A 11 3.30 3.70 -21.70
N LEU A 12 2.74 2.57 -22.14
CA LEU A 12 1.66 1.89 -21.44
C LEU A 12 2.15 1.29 -20.13
N ASP A 13 3.40 0.83 -20.04
CA ASP A 13 3.99 0.29 -18.80
C ASP A 13 3.83 1.26 -17.62
N ASN A 14 4.14 2.55 -17.84
CA ASN A 14 4.03 3.59 -16.83
C ASN A 14 2.57 3.87 -16.46
N ILE A 15 1.68 3.96 -17.46
CA ILE A 15 0.25 4.23 -17.24
C ILE A 15 -0.39 3.09 -16.41
N TYR A 16 -0.11 1.83 -16.77
CA TYR A 16 -0.62 0.70 -16.01
C TYR A 16 -0.02 0.63 -14.61
N PHE A 17 1.26 1.00 -14.46
CA PHE A 17 1.91 1.03 -13.16
C PHE A 17 1.28 2.07 -12.24
N ASP A 18 1.06 3.28 -12.74
CA ASP A 18 0.41 4.37 -11.99
C ASP A 18 -1.03 4.00 -11.61
N ALA A 19 -1.76 3.34 -12.50
CA ALA A 19 -3.09 2.82 -12.20
C ALA A 19 -3.06 1.78 -11.07
N LEU A 20 -2.13 0.81 -11.09
CA LEU A 20 -2.00 -0.16 -10.00
C LEU A 20 -1.58 0.50 -8.68
N VAL A 21 -0.70 1.49 -8.73
CA VAL A 21 -0.31 2.30 -7.57
C VAL A 21 -1.53 3.00 -6.97
N SER A 22 -2.37 3.63 -7.80
CA SER A 22 -3.57 4.32 -7.33
C SER A 22 -4.59 3.38 -6.65
N VAL A 23 -4.74 2.16 -7.15
CA VAL A 23 -5.62 1.14 -6.54
C VAL A 23 -5.09 0.71 -5.18
N LEU A 24 -3.77 0.71 -4.99
CA LEU A 24 -3.12 0.32 -3.74
C LEU A 24 -2.93 1.49 -2.78
N GLU A 25 -3.26 2.72 -3.14
CA GLU A 25 -3.08 3.89 -2.28
C GLU A 25 -4.25 4.03 -1.28
N CYS A 26 -3.93 4.24 0.00
CA CYS A 26 -4.95 4.48 1.01
C CYS A 26 -5.56 5.87 0.82
N PRO A 27 -6.90 6.01 0.69
CA PRO A 27 -7.55 7.30 0.44
C PRO A 27 -7.45 8.29 1.62
N ILE A 28 -6.93 7.87 2.77
CA ILE A 28 -6.83 8.69 3.98
C ILE A 28 -5.42 9.23 4.18
N CYS A 29 -4.41 8.35 4.07
CA CYS A 29 -3.03 8.71 4.38
C CYS A 29 -2.11 8.73 3.17
N VAL A 30 -2.65 8.48 1.97
CA VAL A 30 -1.96 8.46 0.67
C VAL A 30 -0.73 7.55 0.61
N ASN A 31 -0.61 6.63 1.58
CA ASN A 31 0.44 5.62 1.59
C ASN A 31 -0.06 4.36 0.89
N LEU A 32 0.85 3.65 0.23
CA LEU A 32 0.58 2.32 -0.30
C LEU A 32 0.14 1.38 0.84
N MET A 33 -1.03 0.77 0.65
CA MET A 33 -1.60 -0.19 1.56
C MET A 33 -0.74 -1.44 1.63
N LYS A 34 -0.57 -1.95 2.85
CA LYS A 34 0.13 -3.20 3.18
C LYS A 34 -0.85 -4.08 3.96
N PRO A 35 -0.73 -5.43 3.92
CA PRO A 35 -1.58 -6.30 4.72
C PRO A 35 -1.43 -6.01 6.22
N PRO A 36 -2.52 -5.99 7.01
CA PRO A 36 -3.91 -6.23 6.58
C PRO A 36 -4.55 -5.00 5.89
N ILE A 37 -5.29 -5.25 4.82
CA ILE A 37 -6.06 -4.22 4.09
C ILE A 37 -7.54 -4.43 4.38
N TRP A 38 -8.22 -3.38 4.85
CA TRP A 38 -9.59 -3.47 5.34
C TRP A 38 -10.58 -2.93 4.32
N GLN A 39 -11.76 -3.54 4.26
CA GLN A 39 -12.78 -3.21 3.30
C GLN A 39 -14.08 -2.82 4.01
N CYS A 40 -14.72 -1.73 3.58
CA CYS A 40 -16.06 -1.41 4.06
C CYS A 40 -17.10 -2.34 3.41
N LEU A 41 -18.34 -2.34 3.93
CA LEU A 41 -19.41 -3.22 3.40
C LEU A 41 -19.72 -2.99 1.91
N ALA A 42 -19.46 -1.79 1.38
CA ALA A 42 -19.64 -1.47 -0.03
C ALA A 42 -18.41 -1.76 -0.91
N GLY A 43 -17.26 -2.10 -0.32
CA GLY A 43 -16.11 -2.58 -1.06
C GLY A 43 -14.88 -1.66 -1.11
N HIS A 44 -14.92 -0.44 -0.56
CA HIS A 44 -13.77 0.47 -0.54
C HIS A 44 -12.71 0.04 0.47
N SER A 45 -11.43 0.14 0.07
CA SER A 45 -10.30 -0.36 0.87
C SER A 45 -9.53 0.76 1.57
N ILE A 46 -9.02 0.47 2.76
CA ILE A 46 -8.12 1.35 3.53
C ILE A 46 -7.00 0.54 4.19
N CYS A 47 -5.90 1.21 4.54
CA CYS A 47 -4.79 0.56 5.24
C CYS A 47 -5.13 0.24 6.71
N HIS A 48 -4.38 -0.70 7.28
CA HIS A 48 -4.51 -1.09 8.69
C HIS A 48 -4.43 0.08 9.67
N SER A 49 -3.49 1.02 9.47
CA SER A 49 -3.27 2.12 10.41
C SER A 49 -4.40 3.14 10.41
N CYS A 50 -5.14 3.28 9.30
CA CYS A 50 -6.30 4.14 9.21
C CYS A 50 -7.58 3.46 9.69
N ARG A 51 -7.71 2.14 9.55
CA ARG A 51 -8.91 1.38 9.97
C ARG A 51 -9.33 1.65 11.41
N TRP A 52 -8.37 1.85 12.31
CA TRP A 52 -8.65 2.07 13.74
C TRP A 52 -8.90 3.53 14.11
N LYS A 53 -8.80 4.45 13.15
CA LYS A 53 -9.00 5.89 13.37
C LYS A 53 -10.40 6.37 12.98
N ILE A 54 -11.17 5.52 12.30
CA ILE A 54 -12.47 5.85 11.74
C ILE A 54 -13.46 4.69 11.93
N TYR A 55 -14.74 5.02 11.98
CA TYR A 55 -15.84 4.05 12.05
C TYR A 55 -16.43 3.76 10.68
N ASP A 56 -16.65 4.82 9.89
CA ASP A 56 -17.28 4.76 8.57
C ASP A 56 -16.30 5.04 7.42
N CYS A 57 -16.61 4.49 6.26
CA CYS A 57 -15.87 4.71 5.03
C CYS A 57 -15.87 6.20 4.64
N PRO A 58 -14.69 6.82 4.40
CA PRO A 58 -14.63 8.22 3.99
C PRO A 58 -15.13 8.46 2.56
N ILE A 59 -15.32 7.40 1.78
CA ILE A 59 -15.74 7.48 0.37
C ILE A 59 -17.26 7.31 0.24
N CYS A 60 -17.86 6.37 0.97
CA CYS A 60 -19.27 6.01 0.80
C CYS A 60 -20.08 5.96 2.10
N HIS A 61 -19.51 6.36 3.23
CA HIS A 61 -20.16 6.42 4.55
C HIS A 61 -20.75 5.10 5.08
N ASN A 62 -20.45 3.96 4.43
CA ASN A 62 -20.80 2.65 4.97
C ASN A 62 -19.83 2.24 6.09
N THR A 63 -20.33 1.49 7.05
CA THR A 63 -19.53 1.00 8.17
C THR A 63 -18.42 0.05 7.69
N PHE A 64 -17.33 0.02 8.44
CA PHE A 64 -16.35 -1.06 8.32
C PHE A 64 -16.73 -2.23 9.22
N GLY A 65 -16.84 -3.42 8.64
CA GLY A 65 -16.85 -4.67 9.39
C GLY A 65 -15.43 -5.14 9.74
N GLU A 66 -15.29 -6.46 9.87
CA GLU A 66 -14.00 -7.15 10.04
C GLU A 66 -13.45 -7.72 8.72
N THR A 67 -14.05 -7.34 7.59
CA THR A 67 -13.67 -7.84 6.26
C THR A 67 -12.33 -7.27 5.81
N ARG A 68 -11.44 -8.17 5.37
CA ARG A 68 -10.17 -7.85 4.72
C ARG A 68 -10.23 -8.07 3.22
N ASN A 69 -9.51 -7.25 2.47
CA ASN A 69 -9.37 -7.37 1.03
C ASN A 69 -8.13 -8.21 0.67
N TYR A 70 -8.26 -9.54 0.73
CA TYR A 70 -7.17 -10.48 0.44
C TYR A 70 -6.63 -10.38 -1.00
N SER A 71 -7.47 -9.97 -1.96
CA SER A 71 -7.03 -9.74 -3.34
C SER A 71 -6.04 -8.58 -3.41
N LEU A 72 -6.35 -7.46 -2.75
CA LEU A 72 -5.46 -6.31 -2.72
C LEU A 72 -4.21 -6.57 -1.87
N GLU A 73 -4.31 -7.42 -0.85
CA GLU A 73 -3.15 -7.90 -0.11
C GLU A 73 -2.23 -8.75 -0.98
N SER A 74 -2.79 -9.64 -1.80
CA SER A 74 -2.03 -10.46 -2.75
C SER A 74 -1.35 -9.57 -3.80
N LEU A 75 -2.05 -8.55 -4.32
CA LEU A 75 -1.46 -7.55 -5.20
C LEU A 75 -0.33 -6.78 -4.49
N SER A 76 -0.54 -6.36 -3.24
CA SER A 76 0.49 -5.66 -2.47
C SER A 76 1.78 -6.49 -2.29
N ALA A 77 1.67 -7.82 -2.28
CA ALA A 77 2.83 -8.70 -2.08
C ALA A 77 3.81 -8.68 -3.27
N VAL A 78 3.35 -8.34 -4.48
CA VAL A 78 4.24 -8.20 -5.64
C VAL A 78 4.95 -6.85 -5.69
N PHE A 79 4.54 -5.88 -4.85
CA PHE A 79 5.13 -4.54 -4.77
C PHE A 79 6.38 -4.48 -3.88
N LYS A 80 7.30 -3.59 -4.26
CA LYS A 80 8.39 -3.12 -3.38
C LYS A 80 8.04 -1.79 -2.74
N PHE A 81 8.27 -1.63 -1.45
CA PHE A 81 7.87 -0.46 -0.68
C PHE A 81 9.10 0.32 -0.21
N PRO A 82 9.04 1.66 -0.18
CA PRO A 82 10.07 2.46 0.45
C PRO A 82 10.10 2.22 1.96
N CYS A 83 11.28 2.38 2.55
CA CYS A 83 11.46 2.42 4.00
C CYS A 83 10.64 3.55 4.63
N VAL A 84 10.01 3.29 5.77
CA VAL A 84 9.33 4.33 6.57
C VAL A 84 10.25 5.52 6.92
N ASN A 85 11.56 5.28 6.96
CA ASN A 85 12.58 6.30 7.24
C ASN A 85 13.09 7.02 5.98
N GLN A 86 12.41 6.90 4.84
CA GLN A 86 12.75 7.64 3.62
C GLN A 86 12.83 9.17 3.86
N PRO A 87 11.92 9.81 4.63
CA PRO A 87 12.06 11.22 4.97
C PRO A 87 13.33 11.56 5.78
N MET A 88 13.96 10.57 6.41
CA MET A 88 15.22 10.70 7.14
C MET A 88 16.45 10.30 6.29
N GLY A 89 16.27 10.15 4.96
CA GLY A 89 17.34 9.86 4.01
C GLY A 89 17.57 8.38 3.71
N CYS A 90 16.60 7.50 4.02
CA CYS A 90 16.71 6.09 3.64
C CYS A 90 16.04 5.78 2.30
N ASP A 91 16.84 5.64 1.23
CA ASP A 91 16.34 5.36 -0.12
C ASP A 91 16.11 3.86 -0.42
N VAL A 92 16.10 3.01 0.61
CA VAL A 92 15.92 1.57 0.45
C VAL A 92 14.47 1.25 0.07
N VAL A 93 14.31 0.46 -1.01
CA VAL A 93 13.02 -0.01 -1.52
C VAL A 93 13.04 -1.54 -1.66
N LEU A 94 12.19 -2.23 -0.91
CA LEU A 94 12.26 -3.69 -0.72
C LEU A 94 10.88 -4.36 -0.72
N SER A 95 10.83 -5.69 -0.88
CA SER A 95 9.58 -6.45 -0.65
C SER A 95 9.10 -6.32 0.79
N LEU A 96 7.83 -6.59 1.08
CA LEU A 96 7.28 -6.48 2.45
C LEU A 96 8.08 -7.24 3.51
N GLN A 97 8.53 -8.45 3.19
CA GLN A 97 9.28 -9.30 4.12
C GLN A 97 10.67 -8.73 4.42
N GLU A 98 11.37 -8.29 3.37
CA GLU A 98 12.71 -7.70 3.49
C GLU A 98 12.65 -6.33 4.14
N LEU A 99 11.62 -5.54 3.84
CA LEU A 99 11.41 -4.23 4.41
C LEU A 99 11.26 -4.32 5.93
N LYS A 100 10.46 -5.25 6.45
CA LYS A 100 10.30 -5.45 7.90
C LYS A 100 11.64 -5.75 8.58
N LYS A 101 12.48 -6.58 7.95
CA LYS A 101 13.83 -6.90 8.44
C LYS A 101 14.75 -5.68 8.38
N HIS A 102 14.69 -4.92 7.29
CA HIS A 102 15.45 -3.69 7.11
C HIS A 102 15.06 -2.64 8.14
N GLU A 103 13.77 -2.33 8.27
CA GLU A 103 13.24 -1.31 9.17
C GLU A 103 13.66 -1.61 10.60
N ALA A 104 13.66 -2.88 11.05
CA ALA A 104 14.15 -3.25 12.38
C ALA A 104 15.58 -2.73 12.69
N LYS A 105 16.47 -2.68 11.69
CA LYS A 105 17.90 -2.32 11.83
C LYS A 105 18.31 -1.12 10.97
N CYS A 106 17.35 -0.32 10.52
CA CYS A 106 17.60 0.77 9.59
C CYS A 106 18.49 1.82 10.26
N LYS A 107 19.60 2.19 9.61
CA LYS A 107 20.58 3.16 10.13
C LYS A 107 20.06 4.60 10.14
N ALA A 108 19.02 4.89 9.38
CA ALA A 108 18.36 6.19 9.35
C ALA A 108 17.26 6.32 10.44
N LYS A 109 17.19 5.37 11.39
CA LYS A 109 16.36 5.51 12.59
C LYS A 109 16.97 6.54 13.54
N ARG A 110 16.12 7.37 14.16
CA ARG A 110 16.45 7.97 15.45
C ARG A 110 16.43 6.92 16.55
#